data_AF-A0A6A6VMA1-F1
#
_entry.id   AF-A0A6A6VMA1-F1
#
_cell.length_a   1.000
_cell.length_b   1.000
_cell.length_c   1.000
_cell.angle_alpha   90.00
_cell.angle_beta   90.00
_cell.angle_gamma   90.00
#
_symmetry.space_group_name_H-M   'P 1'
#
loop_
_entity.id
_entity.type
_entity.pdbx_description
1 polymer ?
#
loop_
_entity_poly.entity_id
_entity_poly.type
_entity_poly.pdbx_seq_one_letter_code
_entity_poly.pdbx_strand_id
1 'polypeptide(L)'
;MRFSSILASTAITGAALAKDITVVAGKSGLTFEPAEIQAEEGDIVWFKFWPKNHSVAQSTFDKPCQPAPNGFWSGYVPQSEAKASDTTFAIEVTNASAPIWFYCTQQQHCQNGMVGVINAPANNEERTLETFKEGAAEEEENVEPTSEAGTGGQLGAAQQSGSPSGSPSGYPSGTPSGGAAPESTGAASPLQVNSLAISGVMGLLAYFAL
;
A
#
# COMPACT_ATOMS: atom_id res chain seq x y z
N MET A 1 5.44 -12.77 67.10
CA MET A 1 4.57 -12.71 65.91
C MET A 1 5.19 -11.71 64.95
N ARG A 2 5.73 -12.15 63.80
CA ARG A 2 6.30 -11.27 62.77
C ARG A 2 5.32 -11.25 61.60
N PHE A 3 4.72 -10.09 61.33
CA PHE A 3 3.80 -9.90 60.21
C PHE A 3 4.58 -9.36 59.01
N SER A 4 4.80 -10.21 58.01
CA SER A 4 5.30 -9.77 56.69
C SER A 4 4.14 -9.11 55.94
N SER A 5 4.27 -7.82 55.64
CA SER A 5 3.32 -7.08 54.80
C SER A 5 3.79 -7.15 53.35
N ILE A 6 3.05 -7.85 52.50
CA ILE A 6 3.29 -7.88 51.05
C ILE A 6 2.53 -6.70 50.45
N LEU A 7 3.25 -5.67 49.98
CA LEU A 7 2.68 -4.59 49.18
C LEU A 7 2.42 -5.12 47.76
N ALA A 8 1.17 -5.47 47.48
CA ALA A 8 0.73 -5.78 46.12
C ALA A 8 0.63 -4.47 45.31
N SER A 9 1.61 -4.23 44.45
CA SER A 9 1.58 -3.11 43.51
C SER A 9 0.64 -3.48 42.36
N THR A 10 -0.53 -2.85 42.32
CA THR A 10 -1.46 -2.95 41.18
C THR A 10 -0.92 -2.07 40.06
N ALA A 11 -0.35 -2.69 39.02
CA ALA A 11 0.00 -1.99 37.79
C ALA A 11 -1.30 -1.58 37.08
N ILE A 12 -1.53 -0.26 36.97
CA ILE A 12 -2.58 0.28 36.12
C ILE A 12 -2.06 0.16 34.70
N THR A 13 -2.50 -0.86 33.97
CA THR A 13 -2.25 -0.98 32.54
C THR A 13 -3.08 0.10 31.84
N GLY A 14 -2.43 1.18 31.40
CA GLY A 14 -3.08 2.17 30.52
C GLY A 14 -3.36 1.53 29.16
N ALA A 15 -4.60 1.57 28.69
CA ALA A 15 -4.91 1.26 27.30
C ALA A 15 -4.39 2.43 26.45
N ALA A 16 -3.34 2.21 25.66
CA ALA A 16 -2.97 3.14 24.60
C ALA A 16 -4.12 3.18 23.60
N LEU A 17 -4.63 4.37 23.31
CA LEU A 17 -5.63 4.56 22.26
C LEU A 17 -4.88 4.63 20.92
N ALA A 18 -5.22 3.75 19.99
CA ALA A 18 -4.76 3.84 18.61
C ALA A 18 -5.09 5.24 18.05
N LYS A 19 -4.08 5.93 17.52
CA LYS A 19 -4.24 7.23 16.84
C LYS A 19 -4.10 7.09 15.33
N ASP A 20 -4.78 7.99 14.63
CA ASP A 20 -4.58 8.22 13.20
C ASP A 20 -3.44 9.21 12.99
N ILE A 21 -2.41 8.81 12.24
CA ILE A 21 -1.30 9.65 11.81
C ILE A 21 -1.43 9.88 10.31
N THR A 22 -1.51 11.13 9.86
CA THR A 22 -1.55 11.44 8.42
C THR A 22 -0.16 11.77 7.90
N VAL A 23 0.22 11.10 6.81
CA VAL A 23 1.38 11.39 5.97
C VAL A 23 0.89 11.91 4.62
N VAL A 24 1.33 13.09 4.24
CA VAL A 24 0.98 13.72 2.97
C VAL A 24 2.08 13.42 1.95
N ALA A 25 1.72 12.84 0.81
CA ALA A 25 2.64 12.55 -0.28
C ALA A 25 2.44 13.56 -1.42
N GLY A 26 3.46 14.33 -1.77
CA GLY A 26 3.45 15.15 -2.99
C GLY A 26 2.97 16.60 -2.86
N LYS A 27 2.56 17.06 -1.66
CA LYS A 27 1.97 18.41 -1.48
C LYS A 27 2.95 19.54 -1.72
N SER A 28 4.15 19.44 -1.15
CA SER A 28 5.18 20.48 -1.21
C SER A 28 6.37 20.07 -2.08
N GLY A 29 6.17 19.13 -3.01
CA GLY A 29 7.22 18.59 -3.87
C GLY A 29 7.33 17.07 -3.76
N LEU A 30 8.52 16.54 -4.05
CA LEU A 30 8.80 15.10 -3.99
C LEU A 30 9.07 14.65 -2.55
N THR A 31 8.09 14.85 -1.67
CA THR A 31 8.23 14.64 -0.22
C THR A 31 7.06 13.86 0.37
N PHE A 32 7.35 13.16 1.46
CA PHE A 32 6.38 12.72 2.45
C PHE A 32 6.38 13.68 3.64
N GLU A 33 5.20 14.06 4.14
CA GLU A 33 5.05 15.05 5.20
C GLU A 33 4.07 14.57 6.29
N PRO A 34 4.55 14.23 7.50
CA PRO A 34 5.95 14.14 7.89
C PRO A 34 6.66 12.94 7.22
N ALA A 35 7.96 13.06 6.99
CA ALA A 35 8.80 11.96 6.48
C ALA A 35 9.35 11.07 7.60
N GLU A 36 9.34 11.55 8.85
CA GLU A 36 9.75 10.80 10.03
C GLU A 36 8.60 10.78 11.03
N ILE A 37 8.18 9.57 11.41
CA ILE A 37 6.95 9.33 12.16
C ILE A 37 7.27 8.53 13.41
N GLN A 38 6.72 8.93 14.55
CA GLN A 38 6.68 8.11 15.77
C GLN A 38 5.26 7.59 16.00
N ALA A 39 5.12 6.27 16.04
CA ALA A 39 3.87 5.55 16.18
C ALA A 39 3.99 4.42 17.22
N GLU A 40 2.89 4.16 17.92
CA GLU A 40 2.73 3.05 18.86
C GLU A 40 2.06 1.85 18.15
N GLU A 41 2.09 0.68 18.78
CA GLU A 41 1.37 -0.48 18.25
C GLU A 41 -0.13 -0.22 18.23
N GLY A 42 -0.77 -0.51 17.10
CA GLY A 42 -2.19 -0.25 16.84
C GLY A 42 -2.47 1.10 16.18
N ASP A 43 -1.49 2.00 16.08
CA ASP A 43 -1.67 3.26 15.34
C ASP A 43 -1.88 3.00 13.84
N ILE A 44 -2.67 3.87 13.20
CA ILE A 44 -2.91 3.82 11.76
C ILE A 44 -2.18 4.98 11.07
N VAL A 45 -1.30 4.66 10.13
CA VAL A 45 -0.63 5.65 9.29
C VAL A 45 -1.35 5.76 7.95
N TRP A 46 -1.98 6.91 7.72
CA TRP A 46 -2.73 7.26 6.52
C TRP A 46 -1.88 8.07 5.54
N PHE A 47 -1.61 7.52 4.37
CA PHE A 47 -0.99 8.23 3.25
C PHE A 47 -2.07 8.93 2.41
N LYS A 48 -1.98 10.26 2.34
CA LYS A 48 -2.84 11.14 1.53
C LYS A 48 -2.05 11.70 0.37
N PHE A 49 -2.48 11.41 -0.84
CA PHE A 49 -1.74 11.75 -2.06
C PHE A 49 -2.22 13.10 -2.60
N TRP A 50 -1.29 13.98 -2.91
CA TRP A 50 -1.51 15.29 -3.54
C TRP A 50 -1.32 15.20 -5.07
N PRO A 51 -1.59 16.28 -5.83
CA PRO A 51 -1.66 16.22 -7.28
C PRO A 51 -0.36 15.68 -7.91
N LYS A 52 -0.48 15.22 -9.17
CA LYS A 52 0.46 14.36 -9.92
C LYS A 52 0.27 12.89 -9.55
N ASN A 53 1.30 12.08 -9.71
CA ASN A 53 1.24 10.66 -9.42
C ASN A 53 2.28 10.30 -8.36
N HIS A 54 1.81 9.64 -7.32
CA HIS A 54 2.60 9.25 -6.17
C HIS A 54 2.19 7.86 -5.73
N SER A 55 3.05 7.21 -4.98
CA SER A 55 2.86 5.87 -4.44
C SER A 55 3.64 5.77 -3.13
N VAL A 56 3.37 4.73 -2.35
CA VAL A 56 4.19 4.35 -1.21
C VAL A 56 4.39 2.84 -1.21
N ALA A 57 5.65 2.42 -1.18
CA ALA A 57 6.07 1.04 -1.03
C ALA A 57 6.98 0.92 0.20
N GLN A 58 6.88 -0.21 0.90
CA GLN A 58 7.84 -0.53 1.95
C GLN A 58 9.18 -0.92 1.34
N SER A 59 10.26 -0.49 1.97
CA SER A 59 11.64 -0.80 1.63
C SER A 59 12.39 -1.33 2.85
N THR A 60 13.65 -1.68 2.65
CA THR A 60 14.60 -1.97 3.73
C THR A 60 15.62 -0.84 3.76
N PHE A 61 16.10 -0.47 4.95
CA PHE A 61 17.13 0.57 5.08
C PHE A 61 18.33 0.35 4.15
N ASP A 62 18.80 -0.89 4.02
CA ASP A 62 20.03 -1.21 3.27
C ASP A 62 19.81 -1.27 1.75
N LYS A 63 18.57 -1.14 1.28
CA LYS A 63 18.19 -1.16 -0.14
C LYS A 63 17.09 -0.13 -0.42
N PRO A 64 17.37 1.17 -0.27
CA PRO A 64 16.41 2.20 -0.62
C PRO A 64 15.96 2.04 -2.08
N CYS A 65 14.80 2.62 -2.43
CA CYS A 65 14.24 2.54 -3.78
C CYS A 65 13.93 1.13 -4.31
N GLN A 66 14.04 0.10 -3.45
CA GLN A 66 13.70 -1.28 -3.75
C GLN A 66 12.65 -1.82 -2.77
N PRO A 67 11.74 -2.70 -3.23
CA PRO A 67 10.67 -3.20 -2.40
C PRO A 67 11.18 -4.18 -1.36
N ALA A 68 10.71 -4.04 -0.12
CA ALA A 68 10.97 -5.02 0.91
C ALA A 68 10.25 -6.36 0.60
N PRO A 69 10.85 -7.51 0.91
CA PRO A 69 10.16 -8.79 0.83
C PRO A 69 8.89 -8.79 1.71
N ASN A 70 7.75 -9.15 1.13
CA ASN A 70 6.43 -9.10 1.80
C ASN A 70 6.06 -7.72 2.35
N GLY A 71 6.64 -6.66 1.79
CA GLY A 71 6.34 -5.28 2.16
C GLY A 71 4.97 -4.84 1.68
N PHE A 72 4.47 -3.74 2.24
CA PHE A 72 3.24 -3.13 1.76
C PHE A 72 3.45 -2.37 0.44
N TRP A 73 2.36 -2.20 -0.31
CA TRP A 73 2.34 -1.49 -1.58
C TRP A 73 1.00 -0.79 -1.81
N SER A 74 0.99 0.54 -1.93
CA SER A 74 -0.25 1.29 -2.20
C SER A 74 -0.74 1.18 -3.64
N GLY A 75 0.12 0.84 -4.59
CA GLY A 75 -0.11 1.19 -5.99
C GLY A 75 0.10 2.69 -6.25
N TYR A 76 0.00 3.07 -7.52
CA TYR A 76 -0.02 4.49 -7.91
C TYR A 76 -1.38 5.12 -7.63
N VAL A 77 -1.37 6.30 -7.02
CA VAL A 77 -2.56 7.10 -6.75
C VAL A 77 -2.43 8.45 -7.48
N PRO A 78 -2.87 8.52 -8.75
CA PRO A 78 -2.83 9.77 -9.52
C PRO A 78 -3.95 10.73 -9.08
N GLN A 79 -3.63 12.02 -9.03
CA GLN A 79 -4.57 13.11 -8.76
C GLN A 79 -4.26 14.29 -9.68
N SER A 80 -5.25 14.75 -10.45
CA SER A 80 -5.09 15.87 -11.40
C SER A 80 -5.49 17.22 -10.82
N GLU A 81 -6.40 17.24 -9.86
CA GLU A 81 -6.88 18.47 -9.24
C GLU A 81 -5.89 18.97 -8.18
N ALA A 82 -5.82 20.29 -7.96
CA ALA A 82 -4.97 20.94 -6.95
C ALA A 82 -5.45 20.72 -5.49
N LYS A 83 -5.79 19.47 -5.14
CA LYS A 83 -6.27 19.02 -3.83
C LYS A 83 -5.78 17.61 -3.55
N ALA A 84 -6.00 17.11 -2.32
CA ALA A 84 -5.72 15.71 -2.01
C ALA A 84 -6.63 14.76 -2.80
N SER A 85 -6.12 13.57 -3.14
CA SER A 85 -6.92 12.47 -3.67
C SER A 85 -7.96 12.03 -2.64
N ASP A 86 -9.14 11.65 -3.14
CA ASP A 86 -10.12 10.96 -2.31
C ASP A 86 -9.66 9.54 -2.01
N THR A 87 -8.70 8.98 -2.75
CA THR A 87 -8.07 7.70 -2.46
C THR A 87 -6.89 7.88 -1.51
N THR A 88 -6.88 7.09 -0.44
CA THR A 88 -5.84 7.02 0.57
C THR A 88 -5.36 5.59 0.76
N PHE A 89 -4.15 5.44 1.30
CA PHE A 89 -3.61 4.15 1.69
C PHE A 89 -3.30 4.17 3.19
N ALA A 90 -3.74 3.16 3.93
CA ALA A 90 -3.51 3.06 5.37
C ALA A 90 -2.74 1.78 5.73
N ILE A 91 -1.84 1.89 6.68
CA ILE A 91 -1.19 0.75 7.31
C ILE A 91 -1.37 0.82 8.83
N GLU A 92 -1.52 -0.34 9.46
CA GLU A 92 -1.50 -0.47 10.91
C GLU A 92 -0.07 -0.76 11.37
N VAL A 93 0.39 -0.05 12.39
CA VAL A 93 1.68 -0.30 13.04
C VAL A 93 1.51 -1.50 13.97
N THR A 94 1.97 -2.67 13.54
CA THR A 94 1.81 -3.93 14.30
C THR A 94 2.99 -4.25 15.21
N ASN A 95 4.13 -3.56 15.02
CA ASN A 95 5.31 -3.68 15.87
C ASN A 95 6.02 -2.32 15.94
N ALA A 96 5.87 -1.62 17.06
CA ALA A 96 6.45 -0.27 17.21
C ALA A 96 7.97 -0.29 17.35
N SER A 97 8.57 -1.43 17.67
CA SER A 97 10.02 -1.60 17.81
C SER A 97 10.71 -1.95 16.48
N ALA A 98 9.95 -2.20 15.41
CA ALA A 98 10.47 -2.50 14.09
C ALA A 98 10.36 -1.25 13.19
N PRO A 99 11.50 -0.63 12.78
CA PRO A 99 11.47 0.50 11.87
C PRO A 99 10.87 0.12 10.51
N ILE A 100 10.00 0.97 9.98
CA ILE A 100 9.40 0.80 8.66
C ILE A 100 9.94 1.89 7.74
N TRP A 101 10.76 1.50 6.78
CA TRP A 101 11.30 2.38 5.75
C TRP A 101 10.40 2.33 4.52
N PHE A 102 10.16 3.45 3.88
CA PHE A 102 9.28 3.52 2.72
C PHE A 102 9.71 4.60 1.72
N TYR A 103 9.25 4.45 0.49
CA TYR A 103 9.63 5.30 -0.64
C TYR A 103 8.51 5.44 -1.66
N CYS A 104 8.62 6.46 -2.51
CA CYS A 104 7.78 6.59 -3.70
C CYS A 104 8.45 5.95 -4.91
N THR A 105 7.73 5.05 -5.58
CA THR A 105 8.22 4.29 -6.74
C THR A 105 8.15 5.07 -8.06
N GLN A 106 7.58 6.28 -8.06
CA GLN A 106 7.37 7.04 -9.28
C GLN A 106 8.69 7.59 -9.82
N GLN A 107 9.10 7.17 -11.03
CA GLN A 107 10.28 7.71 -11.73
C GLN A 107 11.48 7.80 -10.77
N GLN A 108 12.16 8.95 -10.70
CA GLN A 108 13.29 9.18 -9.79
C GLN A 108 12.84 9.84 -8.47
N HIS A 109 11.58 9.71 -8.04
CA HIS A 109 11.12 10.37 -6.81
C HIS A 109 11.89 9.88 -5.59
N CYS A 110 12.16 8.58 -5.49
CA CYS A 110 12.94 8.01 -4.39
C CYS A 110 14.36 8.59 -4.34
N GLN A 111 15.09 8.56 -5.45
CA GLN A 111 16.44 9.12 -5.59
C GLN A 111 16.49 10.63 -5.28
N ASN A 112 15.39 11.34 -5.56
CA ASN A 112 15.26 12.77 -5.25
C ASN A 112 14.76 13.02 -3.82
N GLY A 113 14.79 12.02 -2.93
CA GLY A 113 14.53 12.16 -1.50
C GLY A 113 13.07 11.94 -1.09
N MET A 114 12.21 11.41 -1.96
CA MET A 114 10.84 11.03 -1.61
C MET A 114 10.83 9.67 -0.89
N VAL A 115 11.37 9.69 0.32
CA VAL A 115 11.50 8.57 1.24
C VAL A 115 11.06 8.99 2.64
N GLY A 116 10.74 8.02 3.48
CA GLY A 116 10.37 8.25 4.87
C GLY A 116 10.56 7.02 5.75
N VAL A 117 10.34 7.22 7.04
CA VAL A 117 10.49 6.21 8.07
C VAL A 117 9.44 6.35 9.17
N ILE A 118 8.89 5.22 9.62
CA ILE A 118 8.14 5.11 10.87
C ILE A 118 9.04 4.41 11.89
N ASN A 119 9.15 5.00 13.08
CA ASN A 119 9.92 4.51 14.22
C ASN A 119 11.39 4.25 13.86
N ALA A 120 12.08 5.28 13.37
CA ALA A 120 13.53 5.23 13.20
C ALA A 120 14.22 4.86 14.53
N PRO A 121 15.32 4.09 14.52
CA PRO A 121 16.01 3.74 15.76
C PRO A 121 16.55 4.98 16.50
N ALA A 122 16.00 5.30 17.67
CA ALA A 122 16.30 6.53 18.40
C ALA A 122 17.77 6.69 18.85
N ASN A 123 18.54 5.60 18.93
CA ASN A 123 19.94 5.60 19.38
C ASN A 123 20.87 4.96 18.34
N ASN A 124 20.60 5.14 17.04
CA ASN A 124 21.46 4.68 15.98
C ASN A 124 21.70 5.80 14.96
N GLU A 125 22.83 6.48 15.09
CA GLU A 125 23.24 7.59 14.22
C GLU A 125 23.51 7.12 12.77
N GLU A 126 23.74 5.83 12.55
CA GLU A 126 23.97 5.25 11.22
C GLU A 126 22.66 4.86 10.51
N ARG A 127 21.53 4.81 11.23
CA ARG A 127 20.22 4.38 10.69
C ARG A 127 19.17 5.46 10.86
N THR A 128 19.43 6.61 10.26
CA THR A 128 18.57 7.79 10.30
C THR A 128 17.81 7.99 8.98
N LEU A 129 16.79 8.85 8.98
CA LEU A 129 16.16 9.29 7.73
C LEU A 129 17.15 9.99 6.79
N GLU A 130 18.12 10.71 7.34
CA GLU A 130 19.16 11.39 6.55
C GLU A 130 20.01 10.37 5.80
N THR A 131 20.55 9.36 6.50
CA THR A 131 21.34 8.30 5.86
C THR A 131 20.52 7.49 4.85
N PHE A 132 19.22 7.29 5.11
CA PHE A 132 18.35 6.62 4.15
C PHE A 132 18.11 7.46 2.88
N LYS A 133 18.02 8.79 3.00
CA LYS A 133 17.95 9.71 1.85
C LYS A 133 19.24 9.73 1.05
N GLU A 134 20.39 9.72 1.72
CA GLU A 134 21.71 9.64 1.08
C GLU A 134 21.84 8.34 0.28
N GLY A 135 21.54 7.20 0.91
CA GLY A 135 21.55 5.91 0.20
C GLY A 135 20.57 5.88 -0.97
N ALA A 136 19.37 6.46 -0.82
CA ALA A 136 18.39 6.54 -1.91
C ALA A 136 18.92 7.34 -3.11
N ALA A 137 19.69 8.41 -2.89
CA ALA A 137 20.27 9.22 -3.95
C ALA A 137 21.34 8.47 -4.76
N GLU A 138 21.91 7.40 -4.20
CA GLU A 138 22.91 6.54 -4.85
C GLU A 138 22.31 5.39 -5.66
N GLU A 139 21.01 5.11 -5.52
CA GLU A 139 20.34 4.01 -6.24
C GLU A 139 20.13 4.33 -7.73
N GLU A 140 20.61 3.43 -8.60
CA GLU A 140 20.48 3.57 -10.06
C GLU A 140 19.05 3.38 -10.57
N GLU A 141 18.25 2.58 -9.84
CA GLU A 141 16.89 2.20 -10.23
C GLU A 141 15.87 2.52 -9.13
N ASN A 142 14.62 2.79 -9.53
CA ASN A 142 13.49 2.88 -8.62
C ASN A 142 12.52 1.76 -8.97
N VAL A 143 12.47 0.74 -8.13
CA VAL A 143 11.78 -0.51 -8.42
C VAL A 143 10.40 -0.49 -7.78
N GLU A 144 9.36 -0.76 -8.54
CA GLU A 144 8.01 -0.94 -8.00
C GLU A 144 7.78 -2.38 -7.51
N PRO A 145 7.00 -2.58 -6.42
CA PRO A 145 6.55 -3.92 -6.03
C PRO A 145 5.73 -4.61 -7.14
N THR A 146 5.92 -5.92 -7.31
CA THR A 146 5.10 -6.76 -8.20
C THR A 146 3.81 -7.27 -7.56
N SER A 147 3.63 -7.04 -6.27
CA SER A 147 2.40 -7.37 -5.54
C SER A 147 1.22 -6.52 -6.00
N GLU A 148 0.00 -6.97 -5.75
CA GLU A 148 -1.21 -6.18 -6.06
C GLU A 148 -1.25 -4.87 -5.27
N ALA A 149 -1.79 -3.81 -5.87
CA ALA A 149 -2.01 -2.54 -5.19
C ALA A 149 -2.93 -2.73 -3.97
N GLY A 150 -2.55 -2.13 -2.84
CA GLY A 150 -3.21 -2.31 -1.55
C GLY A 150 -2.62 -3.44 -0.70
N THR A 151 -1.65 -4.22 -1.19
CA THR A 151 -0.99 -5.26 -0.39
C THR A 151 -0.41 -4.68 0.90
N GLY A 152 -0.60 -5.36 2.03
CA GLY A 152 -0.07 -4.96 3.33
C GLY A 152 -0.73 -3.73 3.96
N GLY A 153 -1.86 -3.26 3.41
CA GLY A 153 -2.62 -2.14 3.97
C GLY A 153 -4.04 -2.06 3.42
N GLN A 154 -4.66 -0.90 3.57
CA GLN A 154 -6.00 -0.61 3.06
C GLN A 154 -5.93 0.53 2.06
N LEU A 155 -6.17 0.23 0.78
CA LEU A 155 -6.32 1.22 -0.28
C LEU A 155 -7.81 1.49 -0.50
N GLY A 156 -8.24 2.75 -0.39
CA GLY A 156 -9.64 3.09 -0.59
C GLY A 156 -9.95 4.55 -0.37
N ALA A 157 -11.23 4.89 -0.47
CA ALA A 157 -11.70 6.25 -0.22
C ALA A 157 -11.33 6.69 1.21
N ALA A 158 -10.90 7.94 1.37
CA ALA A 158 -10.55 8.54 2.64
C ALA A 158 -11.72 8.39 3.61
N GLN A 159 -11.56 7.53 4.61
CA GLN A 159 -12.53 7.43 5.69
C GLN A 159 -12.46 8.74 6.48
N GLN A 160 -13.57 9.46 6.55
CA GLN A 160 -13.72 10.59 7.46
C GLN A 160 -13.55 10.04 8.88
N SER A 161 -12.56 10.54 9.63
CA SER A 161 -12.27 10.09 11.00
C SER A 161 -13.54 10.07 11.85
N GLY A 162 -14.10 8.87 12.00
CA GLY A 162 -15.18 8.54 12.93
C GLY A 162 -14.66 7.36 13.73
N SER A 163 -14.76 7.46 15.06
CA SER A 163 -14.28 6.46 16.02
C SER A 163 -14.64 5.02 15.62
N PRO A 164 -13.78 4.02 15.87
CA PRO A 164 -14.09 2.65 15.52
C PRO A 164 -15.17 2.10 16.44
N SER A 165 -16.29 1.68 15.86
CA SER A 165 -17.19 0.70 16.47
C SER A 165 -17.46 -0.38 15.43
N GLY A 166 -16.80 -1.52 15.59
CA GLY A 166 -17.18 -2.78 14.95
C GLY A 166 -16.04 -3.49 14.24
N SER A 167 -15.58 -4.59 14.83
CA SER A 167 -14.80 -5.61 14.12
C SER A 167 -15.60 -6.20 12.96
N PRO A 168 -15.02 -6.38 11.75
CA PRO A 168 -15.56 -7.32 10.80
C PRO A 168 -14.96 -8.70 11.07
N SER A 169 -15.74 -9.57 11.69
CA SER A 169 -15.54 -11.02 11.60
C SER A 169 -16.17 -11.50 10.30
N GLY A 170 -15.43 -12.16 9.42
CA GLY A 170 -16.03 -12.90 8.31
C GLY A 170 -15.14 -13.06 7.09
N TYR A 171 -14.29 -14.08 7.12
CA TYR A 171 -13.76 -14.69 5.90
C TYR A 171 -14.87 -15.53 5.25
N PRO A 172 -15.20 -15.37 3.96
CA PRO A 172 -15.84 -16.43 3.21
C PRO A 172 -14.76 -17.28 2.52
N SER A 173 -14.50 -18.46 3.07
CA SER A 173 -13.93 -19.56 2.30
C SER A 173 -15.01 -20.12 1.38
N GLY A 174 -14.87 -19.89 0.08
CA GLY A 174 -15.70 -20.53 -0.95
C GLY A 174 -14.90 -21.60 -1.68
N THR A 175 -15.22 -22.87 -1.45
CA THR A 175 -14.85 -23.99 -2.32
C THR A 175 -16.09 -24.49 -3.08
N PRO A 176 -15.92 -25.04 -4.30
CA PRO A 176 -17.00 -25.16 -5.28
C PRO A 176 -17.72 -26.52 -5.17
N SER A 177 -19.00 -26.55 -5.52
CA SER A 177 -19.69 -27.79 -5.85
C SER A 177 -20.75 -27.55 -6.92
N GLY A 178 -20.61 -28.25 -8.03
CA GLY A 178 -21.53 -28.19 -9.17
C GLY A 178 -22.78 -29.04 -8.98
N GLY A 179 -23.76 -28.84 -9.87
CA GLY A 179 -24.92 -29.72 -9.98
C GLY A 179 -26.09 -29.12 -10.75
N ALA A 180 -26.10 -29.40 -12.06
CA ALA A 180 -27.22 -29.70 -12.96
C ALA A 180 -28.54 -28.88 -12.97
N ALA A 181 -28.98 -28.60 -14.21
CA ALA A 181 -30.29 -28.09 -14.62
C ALA A 181 -31.47 -29.03 -14.29
N PRO A 182 -32.73 -28.57 -14.48
CA PRO A 182 -33.40 -28.93 -15.73
C PRO A 182 -34.29 -27.83 -16.36
N GLU A 183 -34.68 -28.14 -17.60
CA GLU A 183 -35.49 -27.42 -18.59
C GLU A 183 -36.95 -27.14 -18.18
N SER A 184 -37.59 -26.15 -18.84
CA SER A 184 -38.90 -26.34 -19.49
C SER A 184 -39.31 -25.18 -20.42
N THR A 185 -39.38 -25.52 -21.71
CA THR A 185 -40.41 -25.25 -22.75
C THR A 185 -41.02 -23.85 -23.01
N GLY A 186 -41.11 -23.49 -24.31
CA GLY A 186 -42.13 -22.52 -24.78
C GLY A 186 -41.90 -21.72 -26.08
N ALA A 187 -41.62 -22.38 -27.20
CA ALA A 187 -41.82 -22.05 -28.64
C ALA A 187 -42.28 -20.64 -29.13
N ALA A 188 -41.63 -20.08 -30.17
CA ALA A 188 -42.04 -20.20 -31.60
C ALA A 188 -41.52 -19.06 -32.56
N SER A 189 -40.64 -19.46 -33.50
CA SER A 189 -40.69 -19.20 -34.97
C SER A 189 -40.21 -17.83 -35.57
N PRO A 190 -39.86 -17.74 -36.89
CA PRO A 190 -38.47 -17.76 -37.36
C PRO A 190 -38.13 -16.71 -38.47
N LEU A 191 -36.92 -16.87 -39.07
CA LEU A 191 -36.42 -16.33 -40.35
C LEU A 191 -35.94 -14.86 -40.39
N GLN A 192 -34.64 -14.64 -40.60
CA GLN A 192 -34.14 -14.28 -41.94
C GLN A 192 -32.61 -14.43 -42.03
N VAL A 193 -32.20 -15.12 -43.07
CA VAL A 193 -30.83 -15.32 -43.57
C VAL A 193 -30.21 -14.00 -44.05
N ASN A 194 -28.91 -13.83 -43.83
CA ASN A 194 -27.99 -13.42 -44.90
C ASN A 194 -26.54 -13.78 -44.55
N SER A 195 -26.02 -14.79 -45.24
CA SER A 195 -24.59 -15.01 -45.43
C SER A 195 -23.99 -13.87 -46.26
N LEU A 196 -22.74 -13.51 -45.99
CA LEU A 196 -21.70 -13.38 -47.02
C LEU A 196 -20.32 -13.31 -46.34
N ALA A 197 -19.52 -14.31 -46.68
CA ALA A 197 -18.10 -14.46 -46.38
C ALA A 197 -17.25 -13.52 -47.24
N ILE A 198 -16.08 -13.10 -46.76
CA ILE A 198 -14.89 -12.91 -47.60
C ILE A 198 -13.65 -13.40 -46.84
N SER A 199 -12.99 -14.39 -47.46
CA SER A 199 -11.71 -15.00 -47.09
C SER A 199 -10.50 -14.10 -47.38
N GLY A 200 -9.47 -14.29 -46.55
CA GLY A 200 -8.08 -14.47 -47.02
C GLY A 200 -7.22 -13.21 -47.15
N VAL A 201 -5.97 -13.27 -46.66
CA VAL A 201 -4.81 -13.74 -47.45
C VAL A 201 -3.54 -13.62 -46.59
N MET A 202 -2.73 -14.69 -46.60
CA MET A 202 -1.36 -14.73 -46.09
C MET A 202 -0.43 -13.84 -46.90
N GLY A 203 0.50 -13.16 -46.22
CA GLY A 203 1.61 -12.44 -46.85
C GLY A 203 2.91 -12.64 -46.07
N LEU A 204 3.61 -13.73 -46.38
CA LEU A 204 5.02 -13.96 -46.08
C LEU A 204 5.83 -13.23 -47.16
N LEU A 205 6.85 -12.42 -46.82
CA LEU A 205 8.00 -12.17 -47.69
C LEU A 205 9.16 -11.54 -46.90
N ALA A 206 10.26 -12.28 -46.86
CA ALA A 206 11.58 -11.84 -46.42
C ALA A 206 12.21 -10.91 -47.48
N TYR A 207 13.07 -9.97 -47.03
CA TYR A 207 14.11 -9.42 -47.89
C TYR A 207 15.38 -9.12 -47.09
N PHE A 208 16.51 -9.37 -47.76
CA PHE A 208 17.89 -9.38 -47.29
C PHE A 208 18.59 -8.03 -47.54
N ALA A 209 19.68 -7.81 -46.79
CA ALA A 209 20.89 -7.06 -47.13
C ALA A 209 20.85 -5.52 -47.29
N LEU A 210 21.54 -4.84 -46.37
CA LEU A 210 22.81 -4.15 -46.62
C LEU A 210 23.60 -4.07 -45.30
#